data_AF-A0A957U8S9-F1
#
_entry.id   AF-A0A957U8S9-F1
#
_cell.length_a   1.000
_cell.length_b   1.000
_cell.length_c   1.000
_cell.angle_alpha   90.00
_cell.angle_beta   90.00
_cell.angle_gamma   90.00
#
_symmetry.space_group_name_H-M   'P 1'
#
loop_
_entity.id
_entity.type
_entity.pdbx_description
1 polymer ?
#
loop_
_entity_poly.entity_id
_entity_poly.type
_entity_poly.pdbx_seq_one_letter_code
_entity_poly.pdbx_strand_id
1 'polypeptide(L)'
;VICFAAGNFNAPIADMANPAGFAWLDAGNGIHRATVGPILNGLAAHPDVVAVAASTSLNKHAAYSNWGPEIKICAPSNNFHPLLPGVFVPGRGIWTTDNEALGLDFQPGSRYTGGFGGTSSATPLVAGVAALVLSANPDLTAHEVRSILENTADKITDSDLDIISNVNRGQYDSSGHCDWFGFGKVNAEAAVAEAQRRAAGQK
;
A
#
# COMPACT_ATOMS: atom_id res chain seq x y z
N VAL A 1 15.55 5.44 2.70
CA VAL A 1 14.09 5.30 2.88
C VAL A 1 13.76 3.85 3.12
N ILE A 2 12.85 3.55 4.05
CA ILE A 2 12.35 2.19 4.30
C ILE A 2 10.87 2.18 3.93
N CYS A 3 10.50 1.42 2.90
CA CYS A 3 9.09 1.19 2.54
C CYS A 3 8.62 -0.10 3.21
N PHE A 4 7.44 -0.08 3.82
CA PHE A 4 6.89 -1.22 4.53
C PHE A 4 5.42 -1.44 4.16
N ALA A 5 5.04 -2.69 3.92
CA ALA A 5 3.68 -3.05 3.55
C ALA A 5 2.72 -2.82 4.72
N ALA A 6 1.58 -2.16 4.48
CA ALA A 6 0.59 -1.87 5.52
C ALA A 6 -0.06 -3.14 6.12
N GLY A 7 -0.17 -4.21 5.34
CA GLY A 7 -0.85 -5.45 5.70
C GLY A 7 -2.10 -5.70 4.85
N ASN A 8 -2.61 -6.93 4.88
CA ASN A 8 -3.59 -7.45 3.92
C ASN A 8 -4.87 -8.00 4.60
N PHE A 9 -5.27 -7.43 5.74
CA PHE A 9 -6.39 -7.94 6.55
C PHE A 9 -7.60 -7.00 6.59
N ASN A 10 -7.57 -5.88 5.86
CA ASN A 10 -8.53 -4.79 5.99
C ASN A 10 -8.72 -4.33 7.45
N ALA A 11 -7.61 -4.25 8.17
CA ALA A 11 -7.56 -3.94 9.59
C ALA A 11 -6.89 -2.56 9.80
N PRO A 12 -7.14 -1.90 10.94
CA PRO A 12 -6.33 -0.74 11.32
C PRO A 12 -4.86 -1.15 11.47
N ILE A 13 -3.92 -0.28 11.10
CA ILE A 13 -2.50 -0.48 11.39
C ILE A 13 -2.24 -0.43 12.89
N ALA A 14 -2.85 0.54 13.57
CA ALA A 14 -2.82 0.66 15.02
C ALA A 14 -4.21 1.06 15.54
N ASP A 15 -4.75 0.23 16.43
CA ASP A 15 -5.94 0.54 17.22
C ASP A 15 -5.84 -0.21 18.54
N MET A 16 -5.46 0.50 19.61
CA MET A 16 -5.25 -0.09 20.93
C MET A 16 -6.57 -0.38 21.66
N ALA A 17 -7.70 0.18 21.19
CA ALA A 17 -9.02 -0.11 21.74
C ALA A 17 -9.68 -1.27 20.98
N ASN A 18 -9.66 -1.21 19.64
CA ASN A 18 -10.22 -2.15 18.68
C ASN A 18 -11.44 -2.94 19.23
N PRO A 19 -12.52 -2.23 19.61
CA PRO A 19 -13.67 -2.86 20.27
C PRO A 19 -14.47 -3.74 19.31
N ALA A 20 -14.42 -3.44 18.00
CA ALA A 20 -15.14 -4.17 16.96
C ALA A 20 -14.38 -5.41 16.46
N GLY A 21 -13.06 -5.47 16.68
CA GLY A 21 -12.23 -6.50 16.09
C GLY A 21 -12.11 -6.41 14.57
N PHE A 22 -11.45 -7.39 13.97
CA PHE A 22 -11.47 -7.60 12.53
C PHE A 22 -11.57 -9.09 12.21
N ALA A 23 -12.21 -9.41 11.09
CA ALA A 23 -12.28 -10.75 10.54
C ALA A 23 -11.09 -11.01 9.60
N TRP A 24 -10.62 -12.24 9.56
CA TRP A 24 -9.56 -12.68 8.65
C TRP A 24 -9.75 -14.14 8.25
N LEU A 25 -9.25 -14.52 7.08
CA LEU A 25 -9.25 -15.89 6.61
C LEU A 25 -7.90 -16.54 6.95
N ASP A 26 -7.92 -17.64 7.70
CA ASP A 26 -6.74 -18.43 8.01
C ASP A 26 -6.30 -19.22 6.77
N ALA A 27 -5.26 -18.76 6.10
CA ALA A 27 -4.77 -19.36 4.86
C ALA A 27 -4.33 -20.84 5.03
N GLY A 28 -4.02 -21.29 6.26
CA GLY A 28 -3.58 -22.67 6.50
C GLY A 28 -4.71 -23.70 6.48
N ASN A 29 -5.96 -23.29 6.76
CA ASN A 29 -7.10 -24.21 6.88
C ASN A 29 -8.41 -23.67 6.26
N GLY A 30 -8.41 -22.44 5.72
CA GLY A 30 -9.57 -21.80 5.11
C GLY A 30 -10.66 -21.39 6.10
N ILE A 31 -10.36 -21.34 7.40
CA ILE A 31 -11.35 -20.99 8.43
C ILE A 31 -11.37 -19.48 8.63
N HIS A 32 -12.57 -18.91 8.64
CA HIS A 32 -12.78 -17.52 9.04
C HIS A 32 -12.60 -17.37 10.55
N ARG A 33 -11.77 -16.40 10.92
CA ARG A 33 -11.49 -16.05 12.31
C ARG A 33 -11.79 -14.58 12.54
N ALA A 34 -11.93 -14.21 13.80
CA ALA A 34 -12.03 -12.83 14.23
C ALA A 34 -11.08 -12.60 15.41
N THR A 35 -10.42 -11.46 15.41
CA THR A 35 -9.56 -11.02 16.51
C THR A 35 -10.16 -9.76 17.13
N VAL A 36 -10.30 -9.75 18.46
CA VAL A 36 -10.73 -8.58 19.25
C VAL A 36 -9.58 -8.09 20.14
N GLY A 37 -9.61 -6.82 20.52
CA GLY A 37 -8.59 -6.21 21.38
C GLY A 37 -7.41 -5.61 20.60
N PRO A 38 -6.39 -5.11 21.32
CA PRO A 38 -5.41 -4.18 20.77
C PRO A 38 -4.68 -4.70 19.52
N ILE A 39 -4.56 -3.83 18.51
CA ILE A 39 -3.79 -4.08 17.28
C ILE A 39 -2.66 -3.07 17.18
N LEU A 40 -1.46 -3.58 16.91
CA LEU A 40 -0.31 -2.77 16.53
C LEU A 40 0.55 -3.55 15.52
N ASN A 41 0.50 -3.16 14.25
CA ASN A 41 1.51 -3.55 13.28
C ASN A 41 2.75 -2.65 13.49
N GLY A 42 3.61 -3.03 14.44
CA GLY A 42 4.70 -2.16 14.92
C GLY A 42 5.69 -1.69 13.84
N LEU A 43 5.87 -2.46 12.77
CA LEU A 43 6.73 -2.05 11.66
C LEU A 43 6.03 -1.03 10.75
N ALA A 44 4.78 -1.29 10.34
CA ALA A 44 4.03 -0.34 9.53
C ALA A 44 3.67 0.95 10.31
N ALA A 45 3.51 0.84 11.63
CA ALA A 45 3.22 1.98 12.51
C ALA A 45 4.46 2.82 12.85
N HIS A 46 5.66 2.36 12.51
CA HIS A 46 6.88 3.06 12.89
C HIS A 46 6.98 4.42 12.17
N PRO A 47 7.24 5.54 12.89
CA PRO A 47 7.18 6.87 12.29
C PRO A 47 8.20 7.10 11.18
N ASP A 48 9.31 6.36 11.18
CA ASP A 48 10.38 6.49 10.18
C ASP A 48 10.18 5.62 8.92
N VAL A 49 9.15 4.77 8.87
CA VAL A 49 8.86 4.00 7.66
C VAL A 49 7.86 4.72 6.77
N VAL A 50 7.94 4.44 5.48
CA VAL A 50 6.89 4.75 4.51
C VAL A 50 5.94 3.57 4.49
N ALA A 51 4.87 3.63 5.27
CA ALA A 51 3.81 2.62 5.25
C ALA A 51 3.03 2.72 3.94
N VAL A 52 3.03 1.63 3.16
CA VAL A 52 2.47 1.58 1.81
C VAL A 52 1.15 0.80 1.79
N ALA A 53 0.07 1.52 1.49
CA ALA A 53 -1.24 0.94 1.19
C ALA A 53 -1.36 0.49 -0.27
N ALA A 54 -2.43 -0.25 -0.57
CA ALA A 54 -2.74 -0.72 -1.91
C ALA A 54 -4.02 -0.06 -2.46
N SER A 55 -3.95 0.38 -3.71
CA SER A 55 -5.12 0.72 -4.52
C SER A 55 -5.27 -0.28 -5.67
N THR A 56 -6.46 -0.40 -6.23
CA THR A 56 -6.64 -1.15 -7.48
C THR A 56 -6.19 -0.31 -8.68
N SER A 57 -6.08 -0.93 -9.85
CA SER A 57 -5.79 -0.21 -11.10
C SER A 57 -6.83 0.85 -11.50
N LEU A 58 -7.97 0.93 -10.81
CA LEU A 58 -9.03 1.92 -11.03
C LEU A 58 -9.08 2.97 -9.92
N ASN A 59 -8.00 3.11 -9.13
CA ASN A 59 -7.92 4.01 -7.98
C ASN A 59 -8.99 3.72 -6.90
N LYS A 60 -9.42 2.46 -6.78
CA LYS A 60 -10.29 2.01 -5.70
C LYS A 60 -9.48 1.48 -4.52
N HIS A 61 -10.05 1.49 -3.33
CA HIS A 61 -9.43 0.82 -2.19
C HIS A 61 -9.30 -0.68 -2.49
N ALA A 62 -8.09 -1.23 -2.37
CA ALA A 62 -7.93 -2.68 -2.46
C ALA A 62 -8.49 -3.29 -1.17
N ALA A 63 -9.49 -4.18 -1.28
CA ALA A 63 -10.29 -4.65 -0.15
C ALA A 63 -9.51 -5.32 0.99
N TYR A 64 -8.24 -5.71 0.77
CA TYR A 64 -7.37 -6.25 1.80
C TYR A 64 -6.51 -5.19 2.50
N SER A 65 -6.34 -4.00 1.93
CA SER A 65 -5.34 -3.05 2.39
C SER A 65 -5.67 -2.59 3.80
N ASN A 66 -4.72 -2.76 4.72
CA ASN A 66 -4.83 -2.13 6.02
C ASN A 66 -4.84 -0.60 5.87
N TRP A 67 -5.40 0.06 6.88
CA TRP A 67 -5.74 1.49 6.84
C TRP A 67 -5.39 2.18 8.16
N GLY A 68 -5.35 3.52 8.13
CA GLY A 68 -5.13 4.35 9.31
C GLY A 68 -4.18 5.54 9.06
N PRO A 69 -3.99 6.39 10.08
CA PRO A 69 -3.15 7.59 10.00
C PRO A 69 -1.66 7.28 9.76
N GLU A 70 -1.24 6.03 9.96
CA GLU A 70 0.13 5.57 9.73
C GLU A 70 0.47 5.49 8.24
N ILE A 71 -0.51 5.27 7.36
CA ILE A 71 -0.29 5.18 5.91
C ILE A 71 0.33 6.46 5.39
N LYS A 72 1.44 6.35 4.64
CA LYS A 72 2.09 7.52 4.03
C LYS A 72 1.72 7.68 2.57
N ILE A 73 1.59 6.58 1.86
CA ILE A 73 1.33 6.58 0.42
C ILE A 73 0.68 5.27 0.01
N CYS A 74 0.07 5.24 -1.16
CA CYS A 74 -0.38 4.00 -1.78
C CYS A 74 0.22 3.81 -3.19
N ALA A 75 0.18 2.57 -3.67
CA ALA A 75 0.47 2.26 -5.07
C ALA A 75 -0.52 1.22 -5.59
N PRO A 76 -0.68 1.10 -6.93
CA PRO A 76 -1.51 0.06 -7.51
C PRO A 76 -1.04 -1.35 -7.12
N SER A 77 -1.99 -2.24 -6.92
CA SER A 77 -1.78 -3.64 -6.61
C SER A 77 -2.93 -4.45 -7.26
N ASN A 78 -3.09 -5.72 -6.88
CA ASN A 78 -4.23 -6.51 -7.30
C ASN A 78 -5.48 -6.18 -6.48
N ASN A 79 -6.54 -6.96 -6.69
CA ASN A 79 -7.90 -6.59 -6.34
C ASN A 79 -8.69 -7.74 -5.71
N PHE A 80 -8.02 -8.69 -5.05
CA PHE A 80 -8.70 -9.82 -4.40
C PHE A 80 -9.41 -9.40 -3.10
N HIS A 81 -10.37 -10.20 -2.69
CA HIS A 81 -11.06 -10.06 -1.41
C HIS A 81 -10.37 -10.90 -0.31
N PRO A 82 -9.94 -10.33 0.83
CA PRO A 82 -9.17 -11.06 1.85
C PRO A 82 -9.96 -12.17 2.56
N LEU A 83 -11.29 -12.05 2.62
CA LEU A 83 -12.17 -13.04 3.26
C LEU A 83 -12.82 -14.04 2.30
N LEU A 84 -12.97 -13.71 1.02
CA LEU A 84 -13.81 -14.47 0.09
C LEU A 84 -12.98 -14.89 -1.14
N PRO A 85 -12.41 -16.11 -1.14
CA PRO A 85 -11.62 -16.58 -2.25
C PRO A 85 -12.37 -16.50 -3.59
N GLY A 86 -11.71 -15.98 -4.63
CA GLY A 86 -12.31 -15.82 -5.96
C GLY A 86 -13.20 -14.60 -6.14
N VAL A 87 -13.43 -13.80 -5.08
CA VAL A 87 -14.11 -12.51 -5.18
C VAL A 87 -13.08 -11.41 -5.40
N PHE A 88 -13.38 -10.48 -6.31
CA PHE A 88 -12.50 -9.38 -6.68
C PHE A 88 -13.27 -8.06 -6.70
N VAL A 89 -12.64 -6.99 -6.19
CA VAL A 89 -13.12 -5.62 -6.41
C VAL A 89 -12.74 -5.12 -7.80
N PRO A 90 -13.39 -4.07 -8.36
CA PRO A 90 -13.05 -3.56 -9.68
C PRO A 90 -11.57 -3.19 -9.83
N GLY A 91 -10.90 -3.74 -10.84
CA GLY A 91 -9.49 -3.49 -11.10
C GLY A 91 -8.80 -4.64 -11.84
N ARG A 92 -7.49 -4.47 -12.07
CA ARG A 92 -6.60 -5.46 -12.65
C ARG A 92 -5.42 -5.72 -11.71
N GLY A 93 -4.86 -6.92 -11.80
CA GLY A 93 -3.66 -7.33 -11.07
C GLY A 93 -2.37 -6.75 -11.64
N ILE A 94 -1.28 -6.95 -10.89
CA ILE A 94 0.08 -6.58 -11.29
C ILE A 94 0.73 -7.75 -12.00
N TRP A 95 1.44 -7.46 -13.09
CA TRP A 95 2.32 -8.41 -13.76
C TRP A 95 3.76 -8.17 -13.32
N THR A 96 4.45 -9.23 -12.94
CA THR A 96 5.87 -9.20 -12.57
C THR A 96 6.53 -10.51 -12.97
N THR A 97 7.87 -10.55 -12.92
CA THR A 97 8.63 -11.79 -13.02
C THR A 97 8.27 -12.73 -11.87
N ASP A 98 8.28 -14.03 -12.16
CA ASP A 98 7.97 -15.09 -11.20
C ASP A 98 9.21 -15.96 -10.94
N ASN A 99 9.18 -16.69 -9.84
CA ASN A 99 10.22 -17.65 -9.49
C ASN A 99 10.25 -18.81 -10.49
N GLU A 100 11.46 -19.19 -10.93
CA GLU A 100 11.68 -20.25 -11.91
C GLU A 100 12.33 -21.53 -11.34
N ALA A 101 12.57 -21.62 -10.01
CA ALA A 101 13.33 -22.73 -9.46
C ALA A 101 12.79 -23.40 -8.19
N LEU A 102 12.46 -22.65 -7.12
CA LEU A 102 12.22 -23.24 -5.78
C LEU A 102 11.31 -22.37 -4.91
N GLY A 103 10.27 -22.93 -4.29
CA GLY A 103 9.45 -22.22 -3.30
C GLY A 103 7.96 -22.54 -3.38
N LEU A 104 7.16 -21.90 -2.52
CA LEU A 104 5.69 -21.92 -2.62
C LEU A 104 5.25 -21.25 -3.93
N ASP A 105 4.17 -21.77 -4.51
CA ASP A 105 3.58 -21.33 -5.79
C ASP A 105 4.53 -21.37 -7.01
N PHE A 106 5.65 -22.08 -6.92
CA PHE A 106 6.54 -22.30 -8.06
C PHE A 106 5.84 -23.11 -9.17
N GLN A 107 5.79 -22.56 -10.38
CA GLN A 107 5.41 -23.28 -11.60
C GLN A 107 6.53 -23.22 -12.64
N PRO A 108 7.13 -24.36 -13.05
CA PRO A 108 8.15 -24.40 -14.08
C PRO A 108 7.69 -23.70 -15.37
N GLY A 109 8.48 -22.74 -15.85
CA GLY A 109 8.18 -22.03 -17.09
C GLY A 109 7.12 -20.92 -16.97
N SER A 110 6.61 -20.61 -15.77
CA SER A 110 5.72 -19.46 -15.52
C SER A 110 6.37 -18.16 -16.00
N ARG A 111 7.63 -17.91 -15.60
CA ARG A 111 8.48 -16.72 -15.86
C ARG A 111 7.91 -15.37 -15.40
N TYR A 112 6.60 -15.23 -15.47
CA TYR A 112 5.82 -14.05 -15.15
C TYR A 112 4.51 -14.47 -14.50
N THR A 113 4.06 -13.71 -13.52
CA THR A 113 2.79 -13.92 -12.83
C THR A 113 1.95 -12.66 -12.88
N GLY A 114 0.66 -12.83 -13.12
CA GLY A 114 -0.37 -11.79 -12.91
C GLY A 114 -1.04 -11.89 -11.52
N GLY A 115 -0.62 -12.87 -10.70
CA GLY A 115 -1.22 -13.18 -9.41
C GLY A 115 -0.60 -12.43 -8.22
N PHE A 116 0.57 -11.80 -8.40
CA PHE A 116 1.23 -11.11 -7.30
C PHE A 116 0.43 -9.90 -6.81
N GLY A 117 0.26 -9.81 -5.50
CA GLY A 117 -0.74 -8.96 -4.89
C GLY A 117 -0.41 -8.49 -3.49
N GLY A 118 -1.41 -7.90 -2.86
CA GLY A 118 -1.27 -7.37 -1.51
C GLY A 118 -0.54 -6.04 -1.48
N THR A 119 -0.54 -5.40 -0.32
CA THR A 119 0.35 -4.26 -0.01
C THR A 119 1.83 -4.62 -0.21
N SER A 120 2.16 -5.91 -0.17
CA SER A 120 3.46 -6.46 -0.58
C SER A 120 3.83 -6.17 -2.04
N SER A 121 2.88 -6.14 -2.98
CA SER A 121 3.17 -5.77 -4.38
C SER A 121 3.09 -4.25 -4.64
N ALA A 122 2.37 -3.50 -3.81
CA ALA A 122 2.39 -2.04 -3.85
C ALA A 122 3.74 -1.47 -3.34
N THR A 123 4.28 -2.05 -2.26
CA THR A 123 5.54 -1.63 -1.64
C THR A 123 6.74 -1.52 -2.62
N PRO A 124 7.04 -2.51 -3.47
CA PRO A 124 8.16 -2.42 -4.41
C PRO A 124 7.95 -1.38 -5.51
N LEU A 125 6.70 -1.03 -5.87
CA LEU A 125 6.45 0.09 -6.79
C LEU A 125 6.87 1.41 -6.16
N VAL A 126 6.49 1.65 -4.90
CA VAL A 126 6.92 2.84 -4.15
C VAL A 126 8.43 2.87 -3.96
N ALA A 127 9.04 1.72 -3.62
CA ALA A 127 10.49 1.60 -3.49
C ALA A 127 11.21 1.90 -4.82
N GLY A 128 10.66 1.45 -5.95
CA GLY A 128 11.18 1.77 -7.28
C GLY A 128 11.15 3.28 -7.58
N VAL A 129 10.04 3.96 -7.25
CA VAL A 129 9.96 5.42 -7.40
C VAL A 129 10.93 6.14 -6.45
N ALA A 130 11.09 5.67 -5.22
CA ALA A 130 12.09 6.21 -4.30
C ALA A 130 13.53 6.06 -4.86
N ALA A 131 13.83 4.95 -5.54
CA ALA A 131 15.10 4.75 -6.23
C ALA A 131 15.28 5.71 -7.41
N LEU A 132 14.23 5.99 -8.19
CA LEU A 132 14.28 7.00 -9.26
C LEU A 132 14.54 8.41 -8.70
N VAL A 133 13.88 8.77 -7.59
CA VAL A 133 14.11 10.03 -6.86
C VAL A 133 15.58 10.16 -6.44
N LEU A 134 16.15 9.12 -5.83
CA LEU A 134 17.55 9.10 -5.43
C LEU A 134 18.52 9.10 -6.63
N SER A 135 18.14 8.47 -7.74
CA SER A 135 18.94 8.53 -8.97
C SER A 135 18.99 9.94 -9.55
N ALA A 136 17.92 10.71 -9.41
CA ALA A 136 17.86 12.09 -9.87
C ALA A 136 18.58 13.06 -8.92
N ASN A 137 18.62 12.75 -7.63
CA ASN A 137 19.33 13.52 -6.62
C ASN A 137 19.87 12.60 -5.49
N PRO A 138 21.14 12.16 -5.58
CA PRO A 138 21.71 11.21 -4.63
C PRO A 138 22.03 11.80 -3.26
N ASP A 139 22.00 13.13 -3.11
CA ASP A 139 22.31 13.82 -1.85
C ASP A 139 21.09 13.91 -0.91
N LEU A 140 19.91 13.47 -1.36
CA LEU A 140 18.70 13.48 -0.55
C LEU A 140 18.79 12.53 0.65
N THR A 141 18.43 13.04 1.82
CA THR A 141 18.23 12.24 3.01
C THR A 141 17.00 11.35 2.87
N ALA A 142 16.91 10.30 3.71
CA ALA A 142 15.73 9.45 3.73
C ALA A 142 14.43 10.23 4.05
N HIS A 143 14.51 11.26 4.89
CA HIS A 143 13.38 12.12 5.21
C HIS A 143 12.94 12.96 4.00
N GLU A 144 13.90 13.51 3.23
CA GLU A 144 13.58 14.29 2.04
C GLU A 144 12.96 13.45 0.94
N VAL A 145 13.47 12.23 0.70
CA VAL A 145 12.84 11.31 -0.27
C VAL A 145 11.41 11.00 0.14
N ARG A 146 11.15 10.73 1.43
CA ARG A 146 9.79 10.53 1.95
C ARG A 146 8.92 11.77 1.71
N SER A 147 9.42 12.96 2.05
CA SER A 147 8.69 14.22 1.84
C SER A 147 8.36 14.47 0.37
N ILE A 148 9.28 14.15 -0.55
CA ILE A 148 9.03 14.24 -2.00
C ILE A 148 7.89 13.29 -2.38
N LEU A 149 7.95 12.02 -1.96
CA LEU A 149 6.91 11.04 -2.26
C LEU A 149 5.53 11.48 -1.74
N GLU A 150 5.46 11.99 -0.50
CA GLU A 150 4.21 12.45 0.11
C GLU A 150 3.65 13.71 -0.58
N ASN A 151 4.49 14.70 -0.86
CA ASN A 151 4.05 15.99 -1.42
C ASN A 151 3.74 15.95 -2.92
N THR A 152 4.24 14.95 -3.63
CA THR A 152 4.02 14.79 -5.08
C THR A 152 3.00 13.71 -5.43
N ALA A 153 2.47 13.00 -4.43
CA ALA A 153 1.49 11.96 -4.64
C ALA A 153 0.17 12.50 -5.22
N ASP A 154 -0.43 11.74 -6.14
CA ASP A 154 -1.73 12.06 -6.71
C ASP A 154 -2.83 11.80 -5.68
N LYS A 155 -3.66 12.81 -5.41
CA LYS A 155 -4.84 12.65 -4.55
C LYS A 155 -5.89 11.84 -5.30
N ILE A 156 -6.04 10.57 -4.93
CA ILE A 156 -7.10 9.68 -5.43
C ILE A 156 -8.16 9.51 -4.35
N THR A 157 -9.43 9.54 -4.74
CA THR A 157 -10.54 9.37 -3.80
C THR A 157 -11.36 8.15 -4.16
N ASP A 158 -11.96 7.55 -3.14
CA ASP A 158 -12.94 6.49 -3.31
C ASP A 158 -14.16 6.83 -2.47
N SER A 159 -15.29 7.05 -3.13
CA SER A 159 -16.58 7.38 -2.50
C SER A 159 -17.37 6.15 -2.07
N ASP A 160 -16.94 4.95 -2.46
CA ASP A 160 -17.68 3.73 -2.20
C ASP A 160 -17.47 3.28 -0.74
N LEU A 161 -18.46 2.59 -0.17
CA LEU A 161 -18.28 1.94 1.13
C LEU A 161 -17.33 0.76 0.98
N ASP A 162 -16.44 0.56 1.95
CA ASP A 162 -15.63 -0.64 1.99
C ASP A 162 -16.52 -1.88 2.07
N ILE A 163 -16.23 -2.86 1.23
CA ILE A 163 -17.10 -4.02 1.02
C ILE A 163 -17.11 -5.01 2.20
N ILE A 164 -16.22 -4.83 3.19
CA ILE A 164 -16.14 -5.68 4.39
C ILE A 164 -16.65 -4.93 5.62
N SER A 165 -16.13 -3.73 5.88
CA SER A 165 -16.45 -2.93 7.08
C SER A 165 -17.67 -2.04 6.90
N ASN A 166 -18.14 -1.83 5.66
CA ASN A 166 -19.23 -0.93 5.32
C ASN A 166 -19.00 0.52 5.80
N VAL A 167 -17.73 0.93 5.86
CA VAL A 167 -17.29 2.27 6.27
C VAL A 167 -16.45 2.86 5.14
N ASN A 168 -16.68 4.13 4.79
CA ASN A 168 -15.82 4.86 3.87
C ASN A 168 -14.67 5.53 4.62
N ARG A 169 -13.44 5.36 4.14
CA ARG A 169 -12.25 6.10 4.61
C ARG A 169 -11.41 6.64 3.44
N GLY A 170 -12.04 6.82 2.28
CA GLY A 170 -11.41 7.19 1.02
C GLY A 170 -11.39 8.69 0.74
N GLN A 171 -11.59 9.50 1.77
CA GLN A 171 -11.61 10.96 1.71
C GLN A 171 -10.38 11.53 2.40
N TYR A 172 -9.89 12.67 1.88
CA TYR A 172 -8.79 13.40 2.49
C TYR A 172 -9.29 14.38 3.54
N ASP A 173 -8.58 14.48 4.65
CA ASP A 173 -8.82 15.47 5.70
C ASP A 173 -8.18 16.84 5.35
N SER A 174 -8.27 17.79 6.28
CA SER A 174 -7.69 19.12 6.13
C SER A 174 -6.16 19.14 6.11
N SER A 175 -5.49 18.08 6.57
CA SER A 175 -4.04 17.91 6.45
C SER A 175 -3.62 17.33 5.09
N GLY A 176 -4.61 16.96 4.26
CA GLY A 176 -4.38 16.29 2.98
C GLY A 176 -4.02 14.81 3.15
N HIS A 177 -4.36 14.18 4.27
CA HIS A 177 -4.16 12.75 4.51
C HIS A 177 -5.48 11.98 4.39
N CYS A 178 -5.41 10.74 3.89
CA CYS A 178 -6.53 9.80 3.77
C CYS A 178 -6.15 8.47 4.41
N ASP A 179 -6.99 7.90 5.27
CA ASP A 179 -6.70 6.63 5.96
C ASP A 179 -6.52 5.43 5.01
N TRP A 180 -7.09 5.46 3.80
CA TRP A 180 -6.89 4.43 2.78
C TRP A 180 -5.68 4.67 1.88
N PHE A 181 -5.32 5.92 1.62
CA PHE A 181 -4.37 6.26 0.55
C PHE A 181 -3.16 7.07 1.04
N GLY A 182 -3.08 7.39 2.34
CA GLY A 182 -2.07 8.27 2.91
C GLY A 182 -2.12 9.65 2.30
N PHE A 183 -0.97 10.15 1.85
CA PHE A 183 -0.90 11.39 1.07
C PHE A 183 -1.26 11.21 -0.40
N GLY A 184 -1.53 10.00 -0.87
CA GLY A 184 -2.02 9.73 -2.22
C GLY A 184 -1.35 8.55 -2.89
N LYS A 185 -1.64 8.40 -4.18
CA LYS A 185 -1.00 7.40 -5.03
C LYS A 185 0.36 7.92 -5.49
N VAL A 186 1.38 7.07 -5.43
CA VAL A 186 2.72 7.43 -5.89
C VAL A 186 2.73 7.93 -7.34
N ASN A 187 3.35 9.09 -7.56
CA ASN A 187 3.53 9.71 -8.89
C ASN A 187 5.03 9.82 -9.19
N ALA A 188 5.51 8.97 -10.11
CA ALA A 188 6.93 8.90 -10.43
C ALA A 188 7.45 10.17 -11.13
N GLU A 189 6.66 10.73 -12.04
CA GLU A 189 7.05 11.92 -12.80
C GLU A 189 7.21 13.14 -11.88
N ALA A 190 6.19 13.42 -11.07
CA ALA A 190 6.22 14.56 -10.15
C ALA A 190 7.31 14.41 -9.09
N ALA A 191 7.51 13.19 -8.56
CA ALA A 191 8.55 12.91 -7.57
C ALA A 191 9.97 13.14 -8.15
N VAL A 192 10.23 12.64 -9.36
CA VAL A 192 11.53 12.82 -10.02
C VAL A 192 11.77 14.27 -10.41
N ALA A 193 10.74 14.97 -10.91
CA ALA A 193 10.83 16.39 -11.24
C ALA A 193 11.19 17.24 -10.01
N GLU A 194 10.58 16.96 -8.85
CA GLU A 194 10.91 17.64 -7.59
C GLU A 194 12.34 17.33 -7.12
N ALA A 195 12.81 16.09 -7.28
CA ALA A 195 14.18 15.70 -6.94
C ALA A 195 15.21 16.49 -7.80
N GLN A 196 14.96 16.59 -9.10
CA GLN A 196 15.79 17.34 -10.06
C GLN A 196 15.80 18.84 -9.73
N ARG A 197 14.64 19.42 -9.40
CA ARG A 197 14.52 20.83 -8.99
C ARG A 197 15.38 21.13 -7.77
N ARG A 198 15.35 20.26 -6.75
CA ARG A 198 16.18 20.38 -5.55
C ARG A 198 17.67 20.21 -5.85
N ALA A 199 18.05 19.31 -6.75
CA ALA A 199 19.44 19.12 -7.18
C ALA A 199 19.99 20.38 -7.86
N ALA A 200 19.16 21.10 -8.61
CA ALA A 200 19.51 22.36 -9.27
C ALA A 200 19.60 23.57 -8.31
N GLY A 201 19.42 23.38 -7.00
CA GLY A 201 19.48 24.45 -6.00
C GLY A 201 18.28 25.41 -6.03
N GLN A 202 17.23 25.07 -6.79
CA GLN A 202 15.99 25.83 -6.81
C GLN A 202 15.15 25.38 -5.62
N LYS A 203 15.11 26.18 -4.56
CA LYS A 203 14.24 25.95 -3.38
C LYS A 203 12.88 26.58 -3.58
#